data_AF-A0A2A2JYS5-F1
#
_entry.id   AF-A0A2A2JYS5-F1
#
_cell.length_a   1.000
_cell.length_b   1.000
_cell.length_c   1.000
_cell.angle_alpha   90.00
_cell.angle_beta   90.00
_cell.angle_gamma   90.00
#
_symmetry.space_group_name_H-M   'P 1'
#
loop_
_entity.id
_entity.type
_entity.pdbx_description
1 polymer ?
#
loop_
_entity_poly.entity_id
_entity_poly.type
_entity_poly.pdbx_seq_one_letter_code
_entity_poly.pdbx_strand_id
1 'polypeptide(L)'
;MTALSGCFAQMMHKCQAMLHTIAKNEKEINNLRQDLAESKAVQLSTEKEMQQLMLKVHSLQCELHAKTAPHESDMIKKKLESEQAAFRNEILPSIRSECELELLRKDYARQRKLISALETEVFGARLAAKYLDKELAGRIQQIQLLGRNMRGVEHDRLWNQLEAEIHLHRHKTVIRACRGRGNTKRLPMPSESMQSSQNGVRKGNGVGKTRKVILDKTPQEGLGISITGGAEHALPIVISEIQPGQPADRCGQVYVGDAILSVNGYDLRSVKHQEAVDILSSQVIKF
;
A
#
# COMPACT_ATOMS: atom_id res chain seq x y z
N MET A 1 -31.72 -16.32 -26.69
CA MET A 1 -30.84 -16.25 -25.50
C MET A 1 -29.34 -16.21 -25.83
N THR A 2 -28.89 -16.68 -27.00
CA THR A 2 -27.46 -16.75 -27.40
C THR A 2 -26.82 -15.42 -27.83
N ALA A 3 -27.59 -14.48 -28.38
CA ALA A 3 -27.06 -13.17 -28.81
C ALA A 3 -26.62 -12.29 -27.62
N LEU A 4 -27.38 -12.33 -26.51
CA LEU A 4 -27.10 -11.53 -25.32
C LEU A 4 -25.81 -12.00 -24.61
N SER A 5 -25.58 -13.33 -24.55
CA SER A 5 -24.36 -13.90 -24.00
C SER A 5 -23.14 -13.60 -24.86
N GLY A 6 -23.30 -13.58 -26.19
CA GLY A 6 -22.24 -13.16 -27.13
C GLY A 6 -21.85 -11.69 -26.97
N CYS A 7 -22.83 -10.78 -26.87
CA CYS A 7 -22.58 -9.36 -26.59
C CYS A 7 -21.89 -9.14 -25.24
N PHE A 8 -22.33 -9.85 -24.20
CA PHE A 8 -21.70 -9.75 -22.88
C PHE A 8 -20.24 -10.23 -22.90
N ALA A 9 -19.94 -11.35 -23.57
CA ALA A 9 -18.58 -11.85 -23.73
C ALA A 9 -17.67 -10.85 -24.48
N GLN A 10 -18.17 -10.25 -25.56
CA GLN A 10 -17.44 -9.20 -26.30
C GLN A 10 -17.19 -7.96 -25.45
N MET A 11 -18.17 -7.53 -24.65
CA MET A 11 -18.02 -6.39 -23.74
C MET A 11 -16.96 -6.67 -22.67
N MET A 12 -16.98 -7.87 -22.06
CA MET A 12 -15.99 -8.28 -21.08
C MET A 12 -14.57 -8.29 -21.67
N HIS A 13 -14.42 -8.80 -22.90
CA HIS A 13 -13.14 -8.84 -23.59
C HIS A 13 -12.61 -7.43 -23.89
N LYS A 14 -13.49 -6.48 -24.28
CA LYS A 14 -13.13 -5.07 -24.48
C LYS A 14 -12.75 -4.39 -23.16
N CYS A 15 -13.49 -4.62 -22.08
CA CYS A 15 -13.15 -4.09 -20.75
C CYS A 15 -11.79 -4.60 -20.26
N GLN A 16 -11.48 -5.87 -20.49
CA GLN A 16 -10.20 -6.48 -20.11
C GLN A 16 -9.04 -5.90 -20.94
N ALA A 17 -9.21 -5.73 -22.25
CA ALA A 17 -8.23 -5.07 -23.11
C ALA A 17 -7.99 -3.61 -22.71
N MET A 18 -9.05 -2.89 -22.36
CA MET A 18 -8.98 -1.51 -21.89
C MET A 18 -8.20 -1.41 -20.56
N LEU A 19 -8.49 -2.28 -19.58
CA LEU A 19 -7.78 -2.30 -18.30
C LEU A 19 -6.29 -2.63 -18.48
N HIS A 20 -5.96 -3.58 -19.37
CA HIS A 20 -4.58 -3.89 -19.70
C HIS A 20 -3.85 -2.70 -20.34
N THR A 21 -4.53 -1.98 -21.24
CA THR A 21 -4.00 -0.76 -21.87
C THR A 21 -3.78 0.36 -20.85
N ILE A 22 -4.72 0.55 -19.91
CA ILE A 22 -4.57 1.52 -18.82
C ILE A 22 -3.35 1.18 -17.96
N ALA A 23 -3.20 -0.08 -17.55
CA ALA A 23 -2.05 -0.52 -16.74
C ALA A 23 -0.72 -0.35 -17.50
N LYS A 24 -0.70 -0.62 -18.80
CA LYS A 24 0.46 -0.37 -19.66
C LYS A 24 0.80 1.12 -19.71
N ASN A 25 -0.19 1.97 -19.94
CA ASN A 25 -0.01 3.42 -20.00
C ASN A 25 0.43 4.00 -18.64
N GLU A 26 -0.09 3.50 -17.52
CA GLU A 26 0.37 3.87 -16.18
C GLU A 26 1.84 3.53 -15.97
N LYS A 27 2.29 2.36 -16.44
CA LYS A 27 3.69 1.95 -16.41
C LYS A 27 4.56 2.85 -17.28
N GLU A 28 4.13 3.16 -18.50
CA GLU A 28 4.82 4.08 -19.40
C GLU A 28 4.94 5.48 -18.81
N ILE A 29 3.87 6.02 -18.20
CA ILE A 29 3.90 7.32 -17.50
C ILE A 29 4.89 7.31 -16.35
N ASN A 30 4.97 6.22 -15.59
CA ASN A 30 5.93 6.11 -14.48
C ASN A 30 7.37 6.04 -14.99
N ASN A 31 7.63 5.29 -16.06
CA ASN A 31 8.94 5.24 -16.71
C ASN A 31 9.35 6.63 -17.24
N LEU A 32 8.47 7.30 -18.00
CA LEU A 32 8.74 8.64 -18.53
C LEU A 32 8.98 9.68 -17.42
N ARG A 33 8.31 9.56 -16.27
CA ARG A 33 8.57 10.41 -15.10
C ARG A 33 9.93 10.15 -14.47
N GLN A 34 10.38 8.90 -14.45
CA GLN A 34 11.72 8.53 -13.99
C GLN A 34 12.78 9.07 -14.95
N ASP A 35 12.62 8.84 -16.25
CA ASP A 35 13.53 9.34 -17.28
C ASP A 35 13.63 10.88 -17.24
N LEU A 36 12.50 11.58 -17.05
CA LEU A 36 12.48 13.03 -16.89
C LEU A 36 13.23 13.49 -15.65
N ALA A 37 13.15 12.74 -14.54
CA ALA A 37 13.86 13.06 -13.32
C ALA A 37 15.37 12.85 -13.48
N GLU A 38 15.78 11.74 -14.10
CA GLU A 38 17.18 11.43 -14.40
C GLU A 38 17.77 12.45 -15.38
N SER A 39 17.07 12.79 -16.46
CA SER A 39 17.49 13.81 -17.42
C SER A 39 17.64 15.19 -16.79
N LYS A 40 16.74 15.58 -15.87
CA LYS A 40 16.86 16.85 -15.12
C LYS A 40 18.05 16.85 -14.16
N ALA A 41 18.32 15.72 -13.51
CA ALA A 41 19.49 15.60 -12.64
C ALA A 41 20.80 15.71 -13.43
N VAL A 42 20.88 15.05 -14.60
CA VAL A 42 22.03 15.18 -15.51
C VAL A 42 22.18 16.62 -15.99
N GLN A 43 21.10 17.27 -16.42
CA GLN A 43 21.13 18.67 -16.85
C GLN A 43 21.71 19.58 -15.75
N LEU A 44 21.19 19.51 -14.53
CA LEU A 44 21.67 20.31 -13.40
C LEU A 44 23.15 20.02 -13.08
N SER A 45 23.58 18.75 -13.18
CA SER A 45 24.99 18.39 -12.98
C SER A 45 25.87 19.03 -14.05
N THR A 46 25.48 18.94 -15.33
CA THR A 46 26.25 19.50 -16.45
C THR A 46 26.28 21.03 -16.41
N GLU A 47 25.21 21.68 -15.99
CA GLU A 47 25.17 23.14 -15.80
C GLU A 47 26.17 23.58 -14.71
N LYS A 48 26.25 22.83 -13.59
CA LYS A 48 27.24 23.08 -12.53
C LYS A 48 28.68 22.86 -13.01
N GLU A 49 28.93 21.81 -13.79
CA GLU A 49 30.24 21.54 -14.38
C GLU A 49 30.66 22.66 -15.35
N MET A 50 29.75 23.12 -16.21
CA MET A 50 29.99 24.23 -17.14
C MET A 50 30.34 25.52 -16.40
N GLN A 51 29.61 25.84 -15.33
CA GLN A 51 29.89 27.00 -14.48
C GLN A 51 31.27 26.89 -13.80
N GLN A 52 31.63 25.71 -13.30
CA GLN A 52 32.94 25.48 -12.69
C GLN A 52 34.08 25.64 -13.72
N LEU A 53 33.87 25.14 -14.94
CA LEU A 53 34.85 25.27 -16.02
C LEU A 53 35.03 26.73 -16.45
N MET A 54 33.94 27.50 -16.52
CA MET A 54 33.96 28.94 -16.83
C MET A 54 34.81 29.70 -15.80
N LEU A 55 34.60 29.45 -14.50
CA LEU A 55 35.40 30.06 -13.43
C LEU A 55 36.89 29.71 -13.56
N LYS A 56 37.20 28.47 -13.95
CA LYS A 56 38.58 28.00 -14.12
C LYS A 56 39.27 28.64 -15.32
N VAL A 57 38.57 28.79 -16.44
CA VAL A 57 39.06 29.53 -17.61
C VAL A 57 39.33 30.99 -17.23
N HIS A 58 38.41 31.62 -16.51
CA HIS A 58 38.57 33.01 -16.08
C HIS A 58 39.78 33.18 -15.14
N SER A 59 39.99 32.27 -14.18
CA SER A 59 41.16 32.31 -13.29
C SER A 59 42.47 32.18 -14.06
N LEU A 60 42.55 31.25 -15.02
CA LEU A 60 43.75 31.07 -15.84
C LEU A 60 44.02 32.28 -16.75
N GLN A 61 42.98 32.88 -17.30
CA GLN A 61 43.10 34.12 -18.08
C GLN A 61 43.67 35.26 -17.22
N CYS A 62 43.24 35.36 -15.96
CA CYS A 62 43.77 36.33 -15.01
C CYS A 62 45.24 36.07 -14.64
N GLU A 63 45.64 34.81 -14.41
CA GLU A 63 47.03 34.43 -14.17
C GLU A 63 47.94 34.75 -15.37
N LEU A 64 47.42 34.58 -16.59
CA LEU A 64 48.11 34.96 -17.81
C LEU A 64 48.32 36.49 -17.86
N HIS A 65 47.27 37.27 -17.56
CA HIS A 65 47.33 38.72 -17.53
C HIS A 65 48.23 39.28 -16.43
N ALA A 66 48.29 38.64 -15.26
CA ALA A 66 49.14 39.04 -14.14
C ALA A 66 50.65 38.97 -14.46
N LYS A 67 51.06 38.06 -15.36
CA LYS A 67 52.44 38.00 -15.88
C LYS A 67 52.78 39.17 -16.82
N THR A 68 51.78 39.81 -17.40
CA THR A 68 51.92 40.97 -18.29
C THR A 68 51.72 42.33 -17.59
N ALA A 69 51.00 42.40 -16.46
CA ALA A 69 50.79 43.66 -15.71
C ALA A 69 50.43 43.41 -14.21
N PRO A 70 51.34 43.66 -13.25
CA PRO A 70 51.17 43.25 -11.84
C PRO A 70 50.17 44.10 -11.03
N HIS A 71 49.94 45.37 -11.39
CA HIS A 71 49.04 46.25 -10.64
C HIS A 71 47.55 46.01 -10.95
N GLU A 72 47.25 45.39 -12.10
CA GLU A 72 45.90 44.98 -12.48
C GLU A 72 45.48 43.67 -11.76
N SER A 73 46.46 42.85 -11.37
CA SER A 73 46.26 41.54 -10.73
C SER A 73 45.46 41.60 -9.42
N ASP A 74 45.75 42.57 -8.54
CA ASP A 74 45.05 42.68 -7.24
C ASP A 74 43.61 43.18 -7.40
N MET A 75 43.37 44.08 -8.35
CA MET A 75 42.01 44.52 -8.68
C MET A 75 41.18 43.37 -9.26
N ILE A 76 41.78 42.57 -10.13
CA ILE A 76 41.17 41.38 -10.72
C ILE A 76 40.84 40.34 -9.64
N LYS A 77 41.77 40.10 -8.71
CA LYS A 77 41.56 39.15 -7.60
C LYS A 77 40.39 39.55 -6.69
N LYS A 78 40.29 40.84 -6.36
CA LYS A 78 39.19 41.38 -5.54
C LYS A 78 37.84 41.31 -6.28
N LYS A 79 37.85 41.50 -7.60
CA LYS A 79 36.67 41.37 -8.46
C LYS A 79 36.22 39.91 -8.55
N LEU A 80 37.15 38.98 -8.68
CA LEU A 80 36.91 37.53 -8.65
C LEU A 80 36.31 37.06 -7.33
N GLU A 81 36.84 37.51 -6.19
CA GLU A 81 36.28 37.19 -4.88
C GLU A 81 34.85 37.74 -4.72
N SER A 82 34.60 38.95 -5.20
CA SER A 82 33.27 39.57 -5.28
C SER A 82 32.30 38.77 -6.16
N GLU A 83 32.73 38.37 -7.35
CA GLU A 83 31.90 37.59 -8.29
C GLU A 83 31.65 36.17 -7.78
N GLN A 84 32.64 35.52 -7.17
CA GLN A 84 32.45 34.22 -6.53
C GLN A 84 31.51 34.29 -5.32
N ALA A 85 31.56 35.38 -4.54
CA ALA A 85 30.64 35.60 -3.43
C ALA A 85 29.20 35.88 -3.94
N ALA A 86 29.06 36.68 -4.99
CA ALA A 86 27.77 36.92 -5.64
C ALA A 86 27.16 35.63 -6.19
N PHE A 87 27.97 34.81 -6.88
CA PHE A 87 27.58 33.53 -7.44
C PHE A 87 27.18 32.50 -6.36
N ARG A 88 27.93 32.44 -5.25
CA ARG A 88 27.54 31.64 -4.08
C ARG A 88 26.20 32.10 -3.50
N ASN A 89 25.99 33.40 -3.37
CA ASN A 89 24.74 33.97 -2.86
C ASN A 89 23.55 33.73 -3.80
N GLU A 90 23.79 33.59 -5.10
CA GLU A 90 22.76 33.27 -6.09
C GLU A 90 22.38 31.77 -6.08
N ILE A 91 23.36 30.88 -5.90
CA ILE A 91 23.16 29.42 -5.94
C ILE A 91 22.65 28.85 -4.62
N LEU A 92 23.12 29.36 -3.47
CA LEU A 92 22.81 28.79 -2.16
C LEU A 92 21.29 28.73 -1.87
N PRO A 93 20.46 29.75 -2.23
CA PRO A 93 19.01 29.68 -2.08
C PRO A 93 18.35 28.61 -2.95
N SER A 94 18.83 28.42 -4.18
CA SER A 94 18.34 27.38 -5.09
C SER A 94 18.62 25.98 -4.55
N ILE A 95 19.86 25.70 -4.12
CA ILE A 95 20.23 24.42 -3.51
C ILE A 95 19.44 24.17 -2.23
N ARG A 96 19.28 25.20 -1.38
CA ARG A 96 18.48 25.09 -0.15
C ARG A 96 17.03 24.72 -0.45
N SER A 97 16.44 25.33 -1.47
CA SER A 97 15.06 25.06 -1.90
C SER A 97 14.92 23.64 -2.47
N GLU A 98 15.89 23.17 -3.25
CA GLU A 98 15.92 21.80 -3.76
C GLU A 98 16.01 20.76 -2.63
N CYS A 99 16.89 20.98 -1.65
CA CYS A 99 17.01 20.13 -0.47
C CYS A 99 15.72 20.10 0.37
N GLU A 100 15.06 21.25 0.55
CA GLU A 100 13.78 21.34 1.27
C GLU A 100 12.66 20.59 0.53
N LEU A 101 12.60 20.70 -0.80
CA LEU A 101 11.66 19.95 -1.63
C LEU A 101 11.89 18.44 -1.56
N GLU A 102 13.15 17.98 -1.51
CA GLU A 102 13.44 16.55 -1.32
C GLU A 102 12.97 16.03 0.04
N LEU A 103 13.19 16.79 1.10
CA LEU A 103 12.73 16.43 2.44
C LEU A 103 11.21 16.34 2.50
N LEU A 104 10.51 17.36 1.98
CA LEU A 104 9.05 17.37 1.89
C LEU A 104 8.50 16.20 1.07
N ARG A 105 9.17 15.81 -0.03
CA ARG A 105 8.78 14.62 -0.83
C ARG A 105 8.93 13.33 -0.03
N LYS A 106 10.01 13.17 0.73
CA LYS A 106 10.24 12.00 1.58
C LYS A 106 9.18 11.91 2.68
N ASP A 107 8.83 13.03 3.30
CA ASP A 107 7.79 13.10 4.32
C ASP A 107 6.40 12.82 3.75
N TYR A 108 6.07 13.38 2.59
CA TYR A 108 4.82 13.09 1.87
C TYR A 108 4.70 11.60 1.53
N ALA A 109 5.77 10.98 1.04
CA ALA A 109 5.80 9.55 0.75
C ALA A 109 5.60 8.70 2.02
N ARG A 110 6.20 9.11 3.14
CA ARG A 110 6.03 8.46 4.44
C ARG A 110 4.59 8.58 4.94
N GLN A 111 4.00 9.76 4.85
CA GLN A 111 2.61 10.01 5.23
C GLN A 111 1.62 9.20 4.36
N ARG A 112 1.82 9.13 3.04
CA ARG A 112 0.97 8.28 2.17
C ARG A 112 1.04 6.81 2.55
N LYS A 113 2.22 6.28 2.88
CA LYS A 113 2.37 4.90 3.37
C LYS A 113 1.61 4.68 4.67
N LEU A 114 1.69 5.64 5.60
CA LEU A 114 0.95 5.57 6.87
C LEU A 114 -0.58 5.60 6.65
N ILE A 115 -1.07 6.52 5.82
CA ILE A 115 -2.49 6.61 5.48
C ILE A 115 -2.96 5.31 4.85
N SER A 116 -2.22 4.76 3.88
CA SER A 116 -2.57 3.49 3.24
C SER A 116 -2.61 2.32 4.22
N ALA A 117 -1.70 2.27 5.19
CA ALA A 117 -1.71 1.26 6.25
C ALA A 117 -2.96 1.41 7.15
N LEU A 118 -3.25 2.62 7.60
CA LEU A 118 -4.43 2.92 8.42
C LEU A 118 -5.75 2.61 7.68
N GLU A 119 -5.85 2.93 6.40
CA GLU A 119 -7.01 2.58 5.57
C GLU A 119 -7.23 1.07 5.50
N THR A 120 -6.14 0.31 5.33
CA THR A 120 -6.19 -1.16 5.29
C THR A 120 -6.63 -1.73 6.64
N GLU A 121 -6.13 -1.18 7.75
CA GLU A 121 -6.53 -1.57 9.10
C GLU A 121 -8.02 -1.28 9.37
N VAL A 122 -8.48 -0.06 9.06
CA VAL A 122 -9.88 0.34 9.23
C VAL A 122 -10.80 -0.53 8.38
N PHE A 123 -10.39 -0.84 7.15
CA PHE A 123 -11.15 -1.73 6.29
C PHE A 123 -11.25 -3.14 6.87
N GLY A 124 -10.13 -3.70 7.35
CA GLY A 124 -10.09 -5.01 8.00
C GLY A 124 -10.99 -5.06 9.25
N ALA A 125 -10.93 -4.03 10.10
CA ALA A 125 -11.79 -3.92 11.28
C ALA A 125 -13.28 -3.84 10.91
N ARG A 126 -13.64 -3.05 9.89
CA ARG A 126 -15.02 -2.91 9.41
C ARG A 126 -15.54 -4.22 8.82
N LEU A 127 -14.69 -4.97 8.11
CA LEU A 127 -15.04 -6.25 7.54
C LEU A 127 -15.25 -7.31 8.64
N ALA A 128 -14.37 -7.37 9.64
CA ALA A 128 -14.51 -8.24 10.81
C ALA A 128 -15.81 -7.96 11.57
N ALA A 129 -16.17 -6.69 11.77
CA ALA A 129 -17.44 -6.32 12.39
C ALA A 129 -18.65 -6.81 11.58
N LYS A 130 -18.61 -6.65 10.25
CA LYS A 130 -19.69 -7.09 9.36
C LYS A 130 -19.85 -8.62 9.32
N TYR A 131 -18.74 -9.37 9.37
CA TYR A 131 -18.78 -10.83 9.45
C TYR A 131 -19.39 -11.29 10.77
N LEU A 132 -18.98 -10.66 11.87
CA LEU A 132 -19.54 -10.94 13.18
C LEU A 132 -21.06 -10.71 13.19
N ASP A 133 -21.55 -9.59 12.65
CA ASP A 133 -23.00 -9.33 12.59
C ASP A 133 -23.77 -10.41 11.81
N LYS A 134 -23.18 -10.97 10.74
CA LYS A 134 -23.79 -12.08 9.98
C LYS A 134 -23.79 -13.40 10.75
N GLU A 135 -22.67 -13.76 11.38
CA GLU A 135 -22.57 -14.97 12.20
C GLU A 135 -23.56 -14.91 13.37
N LEU A 136 -23.65 -13.74 14.01
CA LEU A 136 -24.60 -13.48 15.08
C LEU A 136 -26.05 -13.62 14.60
N ALA A 137 -26.40 -13.03 13.45
CA ALA A 137 -27.74 -13.17 12.87
C ALA A 137 -28.10 -14.64 12.58
N GLY A 138 -27.16 -15.42 12.02
CA GLY A 138 -27.36 -16.84 11.75
C GLY A 138 -27.56 -17.67 13.03
N ARG A 139 -26.74 -17.41 14.07
CA ARG A 139 -26.89 -18.03 15.40
C ARG A 139 -28.24 -17.69 16.02
N ILE A 140 -28.64 -16.42 16.01
CA ILE A 140 -29.94 -15.97 16.53
C ILE A 140 -31.08 -16.69 15.81
N GLN A 141 -31.04 -16.79 14.47
CA GLN A 141 -32.06 -17.53 13.71
C GLN A 141 -32.11 -19.01 14.07
N GLN A 142 -30.94 -19.66 14.17
CA GLN A 142 -30.87 -21.08 14.54
C GLN A 142 -31.47 -21.33 15.92
N ILE A 143 -31.22 -20.42 16.87
CA ILE A 143 -31.79 -20.50 18.22
C ILE A 143 -33.28 -20.19 18.23
N GLN A 144 -33.77 -19.23 17.45
CA GLN A 144 -35.21 -18.99 17.31
C GLN A 144 -35.94 -20.21 16.71
N LEU A 145 -35.28 -20.93 15.80
CA LEU A 145 -35.81 -22.17 15.22
C LEU A 145 -35.81 -23.33 16.23
N LEU A 146 -34.74 -23.48 17.03
CA LEU A 146 -34.63 -24.52 18.07
C LEU A 146 -35.51 -24.22 19.29
N GLY A 147 -35.62 -22.95 19.67
CA GLY A 147 -36.38 -22.44 20.81
C GLY A 147 -37.86 -22.21 20.51
N ARG A 148 -38.34 -22.60 19.32
CA ARG A 148 -39.71 -22.36 18.84
C ARG A 148 -40.81 -22.90 19.77
N ASN A 149 -40.48 -23.90 20.60
CA ASN A 149 -41.38 -24.50 21.59
C ASN A 149 -41.03 -24.12 23.05
N MET A 150 -39.94 -23.39 23.28
CA MET A 150 -39.55 -22.93 24.61
C MET A 150 -40.30 -21.64 24.96
N ARG A 151 -40.87 -21.56 26.16
CA ARG A 151 -41.62 -20.39 26.63
C ARG A 151 -41.29 -20.09 28.09
N GLY A 152 -41.40 -18.82 28.47
CA GLY A 152 -41.19 -18.36 29.84
C GLY A 152 -39.73 -18.37 30.26
N VAL A 153 -39.46 -18.69 31.53
CA VAL A 153 -38.17 -18.48 32.21
C VAL A 153 -36.98 -19.19 31.54
N GLU A 154 -37.22 -20.32 30.88
CA GLU A 154 -36.19 -21.09 30.15
C GLU A 154 -35.75 -20.38 28.86
N HIS A 155 -36.69 -19.74 28.16
CA HIS A 155 -36.38 -18.92 27.00
C HIS A 155 -35.55 -17.70 27.41
N ASP A 156 -35.94 -17.02 28.49
CA ASP A 156 -35.26 -15.81 28.95
C ASP A 156 -33.84 -16.10 29.48
N ARG A 157 -33.63 -17.23 30.17
CA ARG A 157 -32.29 -17.67 30.56
C ARG A 157 -31.39 -17.93 29.35
N LEU A 158 -31.90 -18.65 28.35
CA LEU A 158 -31.13 -18.93 27.14
C LEU A 158 -30.83 -17.63 26.37
N TRP A 159 -31.81 -16.73 26.27
CA TRP A 159 -31.67 -15.44 25.60
C TRP A 159 -30.61 -14.57 26.27
N ASN A 160 -30.64 -14.43 27.60
CA ASN A 160 -29.65 -13.66 28.35
C ASN A 160 -28.24 -14.24 28.24
N GLN A 161 -28.11 -15.57 28.25
CA GLN A 161 -26.82 -16.24 28.08
C GLN A 161 -26.26 -15.99 26.67
N LEU A 162 -27.11 -16.03 25.65
CA LEU A 162 -26.72 -15.69 24.30
C LEU A 162 -26.32 -14.24 24.17
N GLU A 163 -27.11 -13.31 24.66
CA GLU A 163 -26.80 -11.89 24.62
C GLU A 163 -25.42 -11.59 25.26
N ALA A 164 -25.12 -12.22 26.40
CA ALA A 164 -23.81 -12.14 27.04
C ALA A 164 -22.68 -12.71 26.16
N GLU A 165 -22.90 -13.83 25.48
CA GLU A 165 -21.94 -14.45 24.57
C GLU A 165 -21.70 -13.59 23.32
N ILE A 166 -22.76 -12.98 22.78
CA ILE A 166 -22.72 -12.01 21.68
C ILE A 166 -21.85 -10.80 22.06
N HIS A 167 -22.10 -10.21 23.24
CA HIS A 167 -21.32 -9.09 23.74
C HIS A 167 -19.85 -9.46 23.92
N LEU A 168 -19.56 -10.67 24.43
CA LEU A 168 -18.20 -11.16 24.60
C LEU A 168 -17.48 -11.35 23.25
N HIS A 169 -18.16 -11.90 22.23
CA HIS A 169 -17.61 -12.06 20.89
C HIS A 169 -17.36 -10.72 20.19
N ARG A 170 -18.28 -9.75 20.33
CA ARG A 170 -18.09 -8.37 19.88
C ARG A 170 -16.86 -7.73 20.52
N HIS A 171 -16.76 -7.84 21.85
CA HIS A 171 -15.64 -7.29 22.59
C HIS A 171 -14.30 -7.93 22.20
N LYS A 172 -14.24 -9.26 22.06
CA LYS A 172 -13.04 -9.99 21.60
C LYS A 172 -12.64 -9.61 20.17
N THR A 173 -13.60 -9.43 19.27
CA THR A 173 -13.35 -9.02 17.87
C THR A 173 -12.75 -7.62 17.80
N VAL A 174 -13.34 -6.67 18.54
CA VAL A 174 -12.81 -5.30 18.67
C VAL A 174 -11.42 -5.33 19.29
N ILE A 175 -11.21 -6.08 20.37
CA ILE A 175 -9.88 -6.23 20.99
C ILE A 175 -8.88 -6.82 20.00
N ARG A 176 -9.25 -7.83 19.20
CA ARG A 176 -8.33 -8.43 18.21
C ARG A 176 -7.96 -7.44 17.11
N ALA A 177 -8.93 -6.68 16.60
CA ALA A 177 -8.68 -5.59 15.64
C ALA A 177 -7.80 -4.48 16.26
N CYS A 178 -8.00 -4.17 17.54
CA CYS A 178 -7.21 -3.17 18.27
C CYS A 178 -5.86 -3.68 18.80
N ARG A 179 -5.65 -5.00 18.97
CA ARG A 179 -4.40 -5.61 19.48
C ARG A 179 -3.52 -6.18 18.38
N GLY A 180 -4.04 -6.38 17.16
CA GLY A 180 -3.21 -6.58 15.95
C GLY A 180 -2.22 -5.42 15.69
N ARG A 181 -2.34 -4.32 16.45
CA ARG A 181 -1.43 -3.18 16.57
C ARG A 181 0.01 -3.49 17.03
N GLY A 182 0.43 -4.75 17.15
CA GLY A 182 1.80 -5.10 17.57
C GLY A 182 2.89 -4.51 16.68
N ASN A 183 2.57 -4.20 15.41
CA ASN A 183 3.54 -3.68 14.44
C ASN A 183 3.69 -2.15 14.40
N THR A 184 2.88 -1.38 15.15
CA THR A 184 2.95 0.10 15.16
C THR A 184 3.90 0.66 16.21
N LYS A 185 4.48 -0.17 17.10
CA LYS A 185 5.48 0.27 18.08
C LYS A 185 6.79 0.81 17.46
N ARG A 186 6.99 0.68 16.14
CA ARG A 186 8.14 1.25 15.40
C ARG A 186 7.81 2.50 14.57
N LEU A 187 6.59 3.02 14.63
CA LEU A 187 6.25 4.23 13.88
C LEU A 187 6.20 5.43 14.84
N PRO A 188 7.04 6.47 14.63
CA PRO A 188 6.97 7.69 15.42
C PRO A 188 5.58 8.31 15.23
N MET A 189 4.95 8.70 16.34
CA MET A 189 3.69 9.44 16.29
C MET A 189 3.89 10.81 15.62
N PRO A 190 2.93 11.30 14.83
CA PRO A 190 2.98 12.66 14.31
C PRO A 190 2.78 13.66 15.46
N SER A 191 3.63 14.69 15.49
CA SER A 191 3.40 15.92 16.22
C SER A 191 2.09 16.56 15.75
N GLU A 192 1.26 16.98 16.69
CA GLU A 192 -0.03 17.65 16.47
C GLU A 192 0.13 18.95 15.68
N SER A 193 0.03 18.89 14.36
CA SER A 193 -0.42 20.02 13.53
C SER A 193 -0.81 19.48 12.16
N MET A 194 -1.85 20.03 11.56
CA MET A 194 -2.48 19.64 10.28
C MET A 194 -3.65 18.64 10.42
N GLN A 195 -4.65 19.03 11.22
CA GLN A 195 -6.04 18.75 10.85
C GLN A 195 -6.46 19.77 9.81
N SER A 196 -6.60 19.37 8.55
CA SER A 196 -7.66 19.86 7.68
C SER A 196 -7.63 19.15 6.33
N SER A 197 -8.82 18.81 5.86
CA SER A 197 -9.13 18.39 4.49
C SER A 197 -8.72 16.96 4.10
N GLN A 198 -9.67 16.04 4.27
CA GLN A 198 -10.10 15.18 3.16
C GLN A 198 -11.48 14.56 3.44
N ASN A 199 -12.51 15.35 3.11
CA ASN A 199 -13.82 14.83 2.74
C ASN A 199 -13.70 14.23 1.33
N GLY A 200 -13.97 12.93 1.16
CA GLY A 200 -14.24 12.39 -0.18
C GLY A 200 -13.90 10.93 -0.45
N VAL A 201 -14.41 9.97 0.33
CA VAL A 201 -14.48 8.57 -0.16
C VAL A 201 -15.93 8.07 -0.03
N ARG A 202 -16.72 8.33 -1.08
CA ARG A 202 -18.05 7.75 -1.26
C ARG A 202 -17.98 6.51 -2.16
N LYS A 203 -18.66 5.46 -1.70
CA LYS A 203 -19.38 4.41 -2.46
C LYS A 203 -18.58 3.59 -3.50
N GLY A 204 -18.03 2.49 -3.03
CA GLY A 204 -17.90 1.23 -3.79
C GLY A 204 -18.26 0.07 -2.86
N ASN A 205 -18.91 -0.98 -3.37
CA ASN A 205 -19.47 -2.11 -2.61
C ASN A 205 -18.44 -3.00 -1.88
N GLY A 206 -17.32 -2.46 -1.37
CA GLY A 206 -16.39 -3.17 -0.49
C GLY A 206 -15.69 -4.39 -1.12
N VAL A 207 -15.74 -4.56 -2.44
CA VAL A 207 -15.04 -5.61 -3.17
C VAL A 207 -13.89 -4.96 -3.93
N GLY A 208 -12.65 -5.25 -3.51
CA GLY A 208 -11.44 -4.82 -4.21
C GLY A 208 -11.29 -5.50 -5.57
N LYS A 209 -10.43 -4.96 -6.44
CA LYS A 209 -10.13 -5.57 -7.74
C LYS A 209 -9.45 -6.94 -7.54
N THR A 210 -9.91 -7.97 -8.25
CA THR A 210 -9.28 -9.30 -8.26
C THR A 210 -7.86 -9.20 -8.83
N ARG A 211 -6.90 -9.88 -8.20
CA ARG A 211 -5.50 -9.92 -8.63
C ARG A 211 -4.93 -11.33 -8.54
N LYS A 212 -3.99 -11.65 -9.43
CA LYS A 212 -3.23 -12.90 -9.40
C LYS A 212 -1.88 -12.64 -8.75
N VAL A 213 -1.50 -13.44 -7.77
CA VAL A 213 -0.23 -13.32 -7.06
C VAL A 213 0.54 -14.64 -7.18
N ILE A 214 1.85 -14.53 -7.37
CA ILE A 214 2.78 -15.65 -7.40
C ILE A 214 3.59 -15.60 -6.11
N LEU A 215 3.61 -16.71 -5.36
CA LEU A 215 4.37 -16.84 -4.13
C LEU A 215 5.54 -17.79 -4.38
N ASP A 216 6.75 -17.25 -4.29
CA ASP A 216 7.97 -18.03 -4.37
C ASP A 216 8.31 -18.57 -2.99
N LYS A 217 8.20 -19.90 -2.84
CA LYS A 217 8.49 -20.61 -1.60
C LYS A 217 9.52 -21.71 -1.84
N THR A 218 10.33 -22.01 -0.83
CA THR A 218 11.17 -23.20 -0.75
C THR A 218 10.33 -24.44 -0.43
N PRO A 219 10.82 -25.66 -0.72
CA PRO A 219 10.08 -26.89 -0.45
C PRO A 219 9.73 -27.08 1.03
N GLN A 220 10.57 -26.56 1.93
CA GLN A 220 10.44 -26.73 3.38
C GLN A 220 9.63 -25.61 4.05
N GLU A 221 9.35 -24.50 3.36
CA GLU A 221 8.58 -23.39 3.94
C GLU A 221 7.10 -23.43 3.56
N GLY A 222 6.26 -23.01 4.50
CA GLY A 222 4.83 -22.78 4.28
C GLY A 222 4.57 -21.46 3.56
N LEU A 223 3.31 -21.19 3.21
CA LEU A 223 2.95 -19.93 2.54
C LEU A 223 3.07 -18.70 3.46
N GLY A 224 3.03 -18.90 4.78
CA GLY A 224 3.08 -17.81 5.77
C GLY A 224 1.78 -17.02 5.90
N ILE A 225 0.64 -17.66 5.66
CA ILE A 225 -0.69 -17.06 5.81
C ILE A 225 -1.55 -17.88 6.75
N SER A 226 -2.38 -17.20 7.52
CA SER A 226 -3.52 -17.79 8.23
C SER A 226 -4.80 -17.45 7.47
N ILE A 227 -5.70 -18.42 7.34
CA ILE A 227 -6.98 -18.23 6.65
C ILE A 227 -8.17 -18.35 7.61
N THR A 228 -9.29 -17.74 7.24
CA THR A 228 -10.60 -17.86 7.90
C THR A 228 -11.69 -17.96 6.84
N GLY A 229 -12.92 -18.27 7.26
CA GLY A 229 -14.06 -18.48 6.37
C GLY A 229 -14.15 -19.92 5.85
N GLY A 230 -15.04 -20.13 4.87
CA GLY A 230 -15.41 -21.45 4.37
C GLY A 230 -16.89 -21.48 3.96
N ALA A 231 -17.21 -22.35 3.00
CA ALA A 231 -18.58 -22.50 2.48
C ALA A 231 -19.61 -22.87 3.56
N GLU A 232 -19.21 -23.64 4.59
CA GLU A 232 -20.01 -23.99 5.76
C GLU A 232 -20.42 -22.78 6.61
N HIS A 233 -19.69 -21.67 6.49
CA HIS A 233 -19.99 -20.40 7.15
C HIS A 233 -20.60 -19.38 6.19
N ALA A 234 -20.84 -19.76 4.92
CA ALA A 234 -21.25 -18.85 3.84
C ALA A 234 -20.30 -17.64 3.69
N LEU A 235 -19.02 -17.82 4.01
CA LEU A 235 -17.97 -16.80 3.90
C LEU A 235 -16.89 -17.29 2.92
N PRO A 236 -16.31 -16.41 2.10
CA PRO A 236 -15.15 -16.78 1.27
C PRO A 236 -13.95 -17.13 2.14
N ILE A 237 -13.01 -17.89 1.58
CA ILE A 237 -11.69 -18.10 2.20
C ILE A 237 -10.94 -16.76 2.19
N VAL A 238 -10.60 -16.23 3.36
CA VAL A 238 -9.99 -14.91 3.54
C VAL A 238 -8.71 -15.02 4.35
N ILE A 239 -7.71 -14.22 4.01
CA ILE A 239 -6.45 -14.12 4.75
C ILE A 239 -6.67 -13.33 6.02
N SER A 240 -6.51 -13.99 7.17
CA SER A 240 -6.65 -13.36 8.49
C SER A 240 -5.35 -12.82 9.05
N GLU A 241 -4.21 -13.37 8.62
CA GLU A 241 -2.88 -12.98 9.12
C GLU A 241 -1.81 -13.32 8.08
N ILE A 242 -0.73 -12.52 8.04
CA ILE A 242 0.46 -12.76 7.23
C ILE A 242 1.65 -12.78 8.19
N GLN A 243 2.43 -13.85 8.15
CA GLN A 243 3.58 -14.05 9.03
C GLN A 243 4.82 -13.31 8.48
N PRO A 244 5.47 -12.45 9.29
CA PRO A 244 6.64 -11.69 8.85
C PRO A 244 7.79 -12.57 8.35
N GLY A 245 8.42 -12.18 7.24
CA GLY A 245 9.57 -12.86 6.63
C GLY A 245 9.24 -14.15 5.85
N GLN A 246 7.98 -14.59 5.84
CA GLN A 246 7.52 -15.75 5.07
C GLN A 246 7.13 -15.38 3.63
N PRO A 247 6.93 -16.35 2.70
CA PRO A 247 6.68 -16.07 1.28
C PRO A 247 5.60 -15.03 1.00
N ALA A 248 4.46 -15.10 1.71
CA ALA A 248 3.38 -14.13 1.54
C ALA A 248 3.75 -12.70 1.98
N ASP A 249 4.60 -12.53 2.98
CA ASP A 249 5.12 -11.22 3.39
C ASP A 249 6.17 -10.72 2.39
N ARG A 250 7.13 -11.59 2.00
CA ARG A 250 8.20 -11.26 1.06
C ARG A 250 7.69 -10.84 -0.32
N CYS A 251 6.56 -11.40 -0.77
CA CYS A 251 5.98 -11.02 -2.06
C CYS A 251 5.40 -9.60 -2.06
N GLY A 252 5.00 -9.06 -0.90
CA GLY A 252 4.42 -7.73 -0.74
C GLY A 252 3.10 -7.47 -1.51
N GLN A 253 2.52 -8.50 -2.11
CA GLN A 253 1.36 -8.42 -3.02
C GLN A 253 0.09 -9.04 -2.44
N VAL A 254 0.17 -9.64 -1.26
CA VAL A 254 -0.95 -10.23 -0.52
C VAL A 254 -1.17 -9.44 0.77
N TYR A 255 -2.42 -9.21 1.15
CA TYR A 255 -2.78 -8.42 2.33
C TYR A 255 -3.82 -9.15 3.18
N VAL A 256 -3.82 -8.86 4.48
CA VAL A 256 -4.87 -9.30 5.39
C VAL A 256 -6.22 -8.72 4.92
N GLY A 257 -7.23 -9.58 4.84
CA GLY A 257 -8.56 -9.26 4.33
C GLY A 257 -8.79 -9.62 2.86
N ASP A 258 -7.77 -10.08 2.14
CA ASP A 258 -7.97 -10.61 0.79
C ASP A 258 -8.74 -11.92 0.80
N ALA A 259 -9.71 -12.05 -0.10
CA ALA A 259 -10.39 -13.30 -0.39
C ALA A 259 -9.60 -14.12 -1.41
N ILE A 260 -9.20 -15.32 -1.04
CA ILE A 260 -8.55 -16.28 -1.94
C ILE A 260 -9.63 -16.96 -2.75
N LEU A 261 -9.72 -16.60 -4.03
CA LEU A 261 -10.73 -17.17 -4.92
C LEU A 261 -10.30 -18.53 -5.47
N SER A 262 -9.01 -18.70 -5.76
CA SER A 262 -8.46 -19.92 -6.33
C SER A 262 -6.96 -20.00 -6.10
N VAL A 263 -6.41 -21.21 -6.05
CA VAL A 263 -4.96 -21.46 -5.99
C VAL A 263 -4.57 -22.53 -7.00
N ASN A 264 -3.60 -22.24 -7.88
CA ASN A 264 -3.07 -23.18 -8.88
C ASN A 264 -4.12 -24.00 -9.66
N GLY A 265 -5.25 -23.37 -9.99
CA GLY A 265 -6.35 -24.00 -10.74
C GLY A 265 -7.44 -24.63 -9.89
N TYR A 266 -7.27 -24.74 -8.57
CA TYR A 266 -8.31 -25.13 -7.63
C TYR A 266 -9.15 -23.92 -7.22
N ASP A 267 -10.45 -24.00 -7.43
CA ASP A 267 -11.42 -22.98 -7.00
C ASP A 267 -11.72 -23.16 -5.51
N LEU A 268 -11.60 -22.08 -4.72
CA LEU A 268 -11.81 -22.07 -3.28
C LEU A 268 -13.13 -21.39 -2.87
N ARG A 269 -13.91 -20.87 -3.82
CA ARG A 269 -15.13 -20.08 -3.52
C ARG A 269 -16.25 -20.85 -2.82
N SER A 270 -16.31 -22.16 -3.03
CA SER A 270 -17.36 -23.05 -2.49
C SER A 270 -16.78 -24.19 -1.65
N VAL A 271 -15.52 -24.04 -1.23
CA VAL A 271 -14.77 -25.05 -0.50
C VAL A 271 -14.93 -24.84 1.01
N LYS A 272 -14.96 -25.93 1.77
CA LYS A 272 -15.01 -25.86 3.24
C LYS A 272 -13.68 -25.39 3.83
N HIS A 273 -13.68 -24.87 5.05
CA HIS A 273 -12.47 -24.36 5.69
C HIS A 273 -11.32 -25.38 5.67
N GLN A 274 -11.58 -26.59 6.15
CA GLN A 274 -10.57 -27.65 6.25
C GLN A 274 -10.02 -28.05 4.88
N GLU A 275 -10.89 -28.19 3.88
CA GLU A 275 -10.49 -28.55 2.53
C GLU A 275 -9.65 -27.43 1.88
N ALA A 276 -9.95 -26.17 2.18
CA ALA A 276 -9.12 -25.04 1.73
C ALA A 276 -7.72 -25.07 2.39
N VAL A 277 -7.62 -25.44 3.66
CA VAL A 277 -6.32 -25.65 4.35
C VAL A 277 -5.53 -26.76 3.68
N ASP A 278 -6.17 -27.89 3.38
CA ASP A 278 -5.52 -29.05 2.74
C ASP A 278 -5.05 -28.70 1.32
N ILE A 279 -5.87 -27.98 0.54
CA ILE A 279 -5.47 -27.48 -0.78
C ILE A 279 -4.30 -26.50 -0.65
N LEU A 280 -4.37 -25.49 0.20
CA LEU A 280 -3.32 -24.46 0.31
C LEU A 280 -1.99 -25.03 0.83
N SER A 281 -2.04 -26.02 1.73
CA SER A 281 -0.85 -26.68 2.29
C SER A 281 -0.20 -27.66 1.31
N SER A 282 -0.97 -28.27 0.40
CA SER A 282 -0.49 -29.22 -0.62
C SER A 282 0.08 -28.56 -1.89
N GLN A 283 0.20 -27.23 -1.93
CA GLN A 283 0.77 -26.55 -3.10
C GLN A 283 2.29 -26.72 -3.15
N VAL A 284 2.75 -27.57 -4.08
CA VAL A 284 4.17 -27.81 -4.37
C VAL A 284 4.58 -27.06 -5.63
N ILE A 285 5.86 -26.68 -5.71
CA ILE A 285 6.48 -26.14 -6.93
C ILE A 285 6.35 -27.19 -8.03
N LYS A 286 5.57 -26.89 -9.08
CA LYS A 286 5.65 -27.68 -10.32
C LYS A 286 6.86 -27.16 -11.11
N PHE A 287 7.84 -28.04 -11.30
CA PHE A 287 8.98 -27.82 -12.20
C PHE A 287 8.51 -27.73 -13.66
#